data_AF-E6MRN7-F1
#
_entry.id   AF-E6MRN7-F1
#
_cell.length_a   1.000
_cell.length_b   1.000
_cell.length_c   1.000
_cell.angle_alpha   90.00
_cell.angle_beta   90.00
_cell.angle_gamma   90.00
#
_symmetry.space_group_name_H-M   'P 1'
#
loop_
_entity.id
_entity.type
_entity.pdbx_description
1 polymer ?
#
loop_
_entity_poly.entity_id
_entity_poly.type
_entity_poly.pdbx_seq_one_letter_code
_entity_poly.pdbx_strand_id
1 'polypeptide(L)'
;MNMKINKIEIFFSLSALLFVGCSNKEDIEYVNPGSKVATQVVVKEGQNMADDYTSIASWNNRFQWNLANVHDPSVVLADDGYYYMYQTDASYGNAHAGEGQARGHFYCRRSKDLINWEFMGPTMHGVPVWIKSKLNEIRKAMGLGVSSVDFLHQNQFGFWAPCVRRISNNLYRMYYVVTIPGTINGAGTWSERCFIGLMETSNPADIDSWEDKGFVVTNYSDRELNFNVSTTDYAHCYFKYNAIDPSLIINEKGEHWLIYGSWHSGFAALQLDPSTGKPLHALGNPWGKENEASYGKFIYSRKMNSRWQASEAPEVIWHDGYYYLFVAYDELSVAYNTRVLRASDINGPYYDITGKDMTSNGGDAFPIITHPYKFGDDHGWVGISHCAVFDDGKGNWFYVSQQRFPENYKGNANSNALMVGGVRSIIWTESGWPLVLPERYAGISQKTIAESELIGDWQHINLSYHHKRQDASISMILGANHKVTSGWKAGKDWSFDSSKNVLTIDNESFYLRRELDWEANPRKTTIVYAGLSKDGRTTYWGKKVNL
;
A
#
# COMPACT_ATOMS: atom_id res chain seq x y z
N MET A 1 -23.23 84.02 45.91
CA MET A 1 -24.24 83.05 45.45
C MET A 1 -23.48 81.93 44.78
N ASN A 2 -23.36 80.80 45.50
CA ASN A 2 -22.50 79.67 45.15
C ASN A 2 -23.03 78.91 43.94
N MET A 3 -22.17 78.54 42.98
CA MET A 3 -22.39 77.28 42.27
C MET A 3 -21.07 76.64 41.79
N LYS A 4 -20.97 75.37 42.17
CA LYS A 4 -19.86 74.43 42.11
C LYS A 4 -19.35 74.14 40.69
N ILE A 5 -18.04 73.94 40.62
CA ILE A 5 -17.31 73.28 39.52
C ILE A 5 -17.65 71.78 39.56
N ASN A 6 -18.19 71.24 38.46
CA ASN A 6 -18.34 69.80 38.26
C ASN A 6 -17.28 69.30 37.27
N LYS A 7 -16.51 68.29 37.70
CA LYS A 7 -15.63 67.46 36.88
C LYS A 7 -16.48 66.63 35.91
N ILE A 8 -16.11 66.61 34.63
CA ILE A 8 -16.59 65.63 33.65
C ILE A 8 -15.38 64.77 33.28
N GLU A 9 -15.41 63.50 33.67
CA GLU A 9 -14.49 62.47 33.21
C GLU A 9 -14.93 62.01 31.82
N ILE A 10 -14.03 62.09 30.84
CA ILE A 10 -14.21 61.54 29.49
C ILE A 10 -13.60 60.15 29.48
N PHE A 11 -14.46 59.12 29.42
CA PHE A 11 -14.05 57.74 29.16
C PHE A 11 -13.69 57.58 27.67
N PHE A 12 -12.46 57.18 27.37
CA PHE A 12 -12.08 56.65 26.07
C PHE A 12 -12.57 55.20 25.95
N SER A 13 -13.60 54.96 25.14
CA SER A 13 -13.97 53.62 24.68
C SER A 13 -13.16 53.27 23.43
N LEU A 14 -12.23 52.33 23.54
CA LEU A 14 -11.49 51.77 22.42
C LEU A 14 -12.41 50.78 21.69
N SER A 15 -13.00 51.19 20.56
CA SER A 15 -13.79 50.33 19.70
C SER A 15 -12.88 49.41 18.89
N ALA A 16 -12.70 48.17 19.34
CA ALA A 16 -12.09 47.11 18.55
C ALA A 16 -13.04 46.75 17.39
N LEU A 17 -12.65 47.06 16.15
CA LEU A 17 -13.28 46.49 14.97
C LEU A 17 -12.93 44.99 14.90
N LEU A 18 -13.86 44.15 15.36
CA LEU A 18 -13.88 42.73 15.05
C LEU A 18 -14.20 42.57 13.56
N PHE A 19 -13.20 42.17 12.78
CA PHE A 19 -13.44 41.53 11.48
C PHE A 19 -14.15 40.21 11.76
N VAL A 20 -15.45 40.17 11.52
CA VAL A 20 -16.21 38.92 11.42
C VAL A 20 -15.76 38.24 10.14
N GLY A 21 -14.76 37.36 10.25
CA GLY A 21 -14.49 36.36 9.23
C GLY A 21 -15.66 35.39 9.23
N CYS A 22 -16.45 35.39 8.16
CA CYS A 22 -17.42 34.33 7.91
C CYS A 22 -16.68 33.01 7.65
N SER A 23 -16.32 32.30 8.72
CA SER A 23 -16.07 30.87 8.65
C SER A 23 -17.42 30.17 8.75
N ASN A 24 -18.10 30.01 7.61
CA ASN A 24 -19.13 28.98 7.51
C ASN A 24 -18.41 27.62 7.45
N LYS A 25 -17.86 27.17 8.58
CA LYS A 25 -17.75 25.75 8.85
C LYS A 25 -19.16 25.31 9.20
N GLU A 26 -19.90 24.83 8.22
CA GLU A 26 -20.99 23.92 8.55
C GLU A 26 -20.30 22.68 9.15
N ASP A 27 -20.24 22.62 10.48
CA ASP A 27 -19.82 21.43 11.22
C ASP A 27 -20.87 20.34 10.96
N ILE A 28 -20.74 19.65 9.83
CA ILE A 28 -21.51 18.43 9.57
C ILE A 28 -20.85 17.34 10.40
N GLU A 29 -21.39 17.11 11.58
CA GLU A 29 -20.99 16.02 12.47
C GLU A 29 -20.97 14.70 11.67
N TYR A 30 -19.78 14.11 11.50
CA TYR A 30 -19.67 12.77 10.95
C TYR A 30 -20.22 11.80 12.01
N VAL A 31 -21.52 11.54 11.95
CA VAL A 31 -22.11 10.48 12.76
C VAL A 31 -21.69 9.16 12.14
N ASN A 32 -20.54 8.63 12.57
CA ASN A 32 -20.29 7.21 12.49
C ASN A 32 -21.37 6.58 13.39
N PRO A 33 -22.36 5.85 12.87
CA PRO A 33 -23.40 5.23 13.69
C PRO A 33 -22.84 4.14 14.63
N GLY A 34 -21.51 4.00 14.69
CA GLY A 34 -20.77 2.92 15.31
C GLY A 34 -21.03 1.68 14.48
N SER A 35 -20.07 1.27 13.65
CA SER A 35 -20.15 -0.10 13.17
C SER A 35 -20.00 -0.98 14.44
N LYS A 36 -21.07 -1.65 14.84
CA LYS A 36 -21.04 -2.68 15.89
C LYS A 36 -20.40 -3.96 15.34
N VAL A 37 -19.40 -3.84 14.48
CA VAL A 37 -18.68 -4.99 13.94
C VAL A 37 -17.80 -5.49 15.06
N ALA A 38 -18.01 -6.74 15.49
CA ALA A 38 -17.10 -7.39 16.40
C ALA A 38 -15.74 -7.51 15.67
N THR A 39 -14.74 -6.78 16.14
CA THR A 39 -13.37 -6.81 15.58
C THR A 39 -12.51 -7.94 16.17
N GLN A 40 -13.12 -8.82 16.94
CA GLN A 40 -12.54 -10.03 17.50
C GLN A 40 -13.54 -11.17 17.28
N VAL A 41 -13.43 -11.86 16.15
CA VAL A 41 -14.24 -13.05 15.88
C VAL A 41 -13.30 -14.21 15.58
N VAL A 42 -13.51 -15.32 16.28
CA VAL A 42 -12.92 -16.59 15.88
C VAL A 42 -13.59 -17.00 14.58
N VAL A 43 -12.84 -17.02 13.48
CA VAL A 43 -13.33 -17.58 12.21
C VAL A 43 -13.76 -19.00 12.46
N LYS A 44 -15.06 -19.26 12.34
CA LYS A 44 -15.61 -20.61 12.46
C LYS A 44 -15.55 -21.29 11.10
N GLU A 45 -15.27 -22.59 11.11
CA GLU A 45 -15.44 -23.44 9.93
C GLU A 45 -16.86 -23.25 9.36
N GLY A 46 -16.96 -22.97 8.06
CA GLY A 46 -18.23 -22.63 7.40
C GLY A 46 -18.74 -21.18 7.56
N GLN A 47 -17.97 -20.25 8.16
CA GLN A 47 -18.35 -18.83 8.16
C GLN A 47 -18.33 -18.26 6.72
N ASN A 48 -19.48 -17.78 6.25
CA ASN A 48 -19.61 -17.23 4.91
C ASN A 48 -19.07 -15.79 4.86
N MET A 49 -17.86 -15.60 4.33
CA MET A 49 -17.35 -14.27 3.95
C MET A 49 -17.25 -14.25 2.43
N ALA A 50 -18.33 -13.90 1.73
CA ALA A 50 -18.36 -13.90 0.27
C ALA A 50 -17.27 -12.98 -0.29
N ASP A 51 -16.53 -13.48 -1.28
CA ASP A 51 -15.49 -12.69 -1.94
C ASP A 51 -16.10 -11.63 -2.86
N ASP A 52 -17.20 -12.00 -3.52
CA ASP A 52 -17.97 -11.14 -4.41
C ASP A 52 -18.80 -10.16 -3.58
N TYR A 53 -18.30 -8.93 -3.48
CA TYR A 53 -18.93 -7.86 -2.70
C TYR A 53 -19.85 -6.95 -3.53
N THR A 54 -20.17 -7.31 -4.78
CA THR A 54 -20.97 -6.45 -5.69
C THR A 54 -22.30 -5.99 -5.06
N SER A 55 -22.95 -6.84 -4.27
CA SER A 55 -24.21 -6.51 -3.56
C SER A 55 -24.07 -5.43 -2.48
N ILE A 56 -22.85 -5.22 -1.97
CA ILE A 56 -22.54 -4.23 -0.94
C ILE A 56 -21.61 -3.10 -1.45
N ALA A 57 -21.30 -3.04 -2.74
CA ALA A 57 -20.31 -2.10 -3.28
C ALA A 57 -20.72 -0.61 -3.17
N SER A 58 -22.02 -0.31 -3.03
CA SER A 58 -22.54 1.06 -2.88
C SER A 58 -22.07 1.75 -1.60
N TRP A 59 -21.91 3.07 -1.66
CA TRP A 59 -21.58 3.93 -0.51
C TRP A 59 -22.53 3.78 0.68
N ASN A 60 -23.81 3.50 0.40
CA ASN A 60 -24.82 3.29 1.44
C ASN A 60 -24.52 2.06 2.30
N ASN A 61 -23.73 1.12 1.78
CA ASN A 61 -23.32 -0.10 2.47
C ASN A 61 -21.89 -0.03 3.02
N ARG A 62 -21.26 1.15 3.06
CA ARG A 62 -19.83 1.28 3.43
C ARG A 62 -19.45 0.69 4.80
N PHE A 63 -20.35 0.74 5.78
CA PHE A 63 -20.13 0.13 7.09
C PHE A 63 -20.19 -1.41 7.09
N GLN A 64 -20.55 -2.02 5.95
CA GLN A 64 -20.48 -3.46 5.71
C GLN A 64 -19.27 -3.84 4.84
N TRP A 65 -18.48 -2.88 4.35
CA TRP A 65 -17.43 -3.16 3.38
C TRP A 65 -16.38 -4.12 3.91
N ASN A 66 -16.02 -4.09 5.20
CA ASN A 66 -14.89 -4.87 5.69
C ASN A 66 -13.66 -4.63 4.78
N LEU A 67 -13.19 -5.64 4.03
CA LEU A 67 -12.09 -5.53 3.06
C LEU A 67 -12.54 -5.19 1.62
N ALA A 68 -13.81 -4.92 1.36
CA ALA A 68 -14.28 -4.42 0.07
C ALA A 68 -13.77 -2.99 -0.20
N ASN A 69 -13.55 -2.69 -1.49
CA ASN A 69 -13.07 -1.40 -1.99
C ASN A 69 -11.76 -0.96 -1.31
N VAL A 70 -10.82 -1.90 -1.15
CA VAL A 70 -9.47 -1.60 -0.64
C VAL A 70 -8.51 -1.44 -1.80
N HIS A 71 -7.86 -0.28 -1.89
CA HIS A 71 -6.84 0.04 -2.90
C HIS A 71 -5.63 0.68 -2.22
N ASP A 72 -4.44 0.16 -2.47
CA ASP A 72 -3.16 0.66 -1.94
C ASP A 72 -3.17 0.81 -0.39
N PRO A 73 -3.41 -0.29 0.35
CA PRO A 73 -3.54 -0.24 1.80
C PRO A 73 -2.21 0.04 2.50
N SER A 74 -2.24 0.89 3.52
CA SER A 74 -1.19 1.02 4.53
C SER A 74 -1.73 0.69 5.91
N VAL A 75 -0.99 -0.10 6.69
CA VAL A 75 -1.45 -0.63 7.98
C VAL A 75 -0.47 -0.29 9.10
N VAL A 76 -0.99 0.05 10.27
CA VAL A 76 -0.22 0.27 11.50
C VAL A 76 -0.90 -0.39 12.69
N LEU A 77 -0.12 -1.07 13.54
CA LEU A 77 -0.58 -1.50 14.86
C LEU A 77 -0.41 -0.34 15.86
N ALA A 78 -1.53 0.11 16.43
CA ALA A 78 -1.57 1.22 17.36
C ALA A 78 -1.49 0.77 18.84
N ASP A 79 -1.22 1.73 19.70
CA ASP A 79 -1.09 1.61 21.16
C ASP A 79 -2.34 1.08 21.85
N ASP A 80 -3.52 1.32 21.26
CA ASP A 80 -4.81 0.82 21.73
C ASP A 80 -5.06 -0.67 21.40
N GLY A 81 -4.11 -1.31 20.71
CA GLY A 81 -4.17 -2.70 20.29
C GLY A 81 -5.03 -2.97 19.06
N TYR A 82 -5.42 -1.93 18.30
CA TYR A 82 -6.03 -2.07 16.99
C TYR A 82 -5.00 -1.90 15.87
N TYR A 83 -5.19 -2.67 14.81
CA TYR A 83 -4.63 -2.38 13.50
C TYR A 83 -5.51 -1.34 12.82
N TYR A 84 -4.90 -0.30 12.27
CA TYR A 84 -5.57 0.72 11.45
C TYR A 84 -5.07 0.61 10.02
N MET A 85 -5.99 0.66 9.05
CA MET A 85 -5.72 0.63 7.62
C MET A 85 -6.19 1.92 6.96
N TYR A 86 -5.33 2.53 6.17
CA TYR A 86 -5.63 3.70 5.33
C TYR A 86 -5.37 3.35 3.88
N GLN A 87 -6.02 4.03 2.94
CA GLN A 87 -6.02 3.61 1.55
C GLN A 87 -6.18 4.77 0.56
N THR A 88 -5.93 4.48 -0.71
CA THR A 88 -6.36 5.32 -1.83
C THR A 88 -7.88 5.49 -1.84
N ASP A 89 -8.32 6.67 -2.27
CA ASP A 89 -9.71 6.93 -2.62
C ASP A 89 -10.08 6.17 -3.89
N ALA A 90 -10.60 4.96 -3.72
CA ALA A 90 -11.05 4.11 -4.81
C ALA A 90 -12.20 3.22 -4.34
N SER A 91 -13.10 2.92 -5.28
CA SER A 91 -14.20 1.97 -5.05
C SER A 91 -14.77 1.52 -6.39
N TYR A 92 -15.34 0.32 -6.43
CA TYR A 92 -16.07 -0.15 -7.60
C TYR A 92 -17.20 0.83 -7.99
N GLY A 93 -17.26 1.18 -9.27
CA GLY A 93 -18.23 2.15 -9.80
C GLY A 93 -18.08 3.58 -9.27
N ASN A 94 -16.92 3.94 -8.71
CA ASN A 94 -16.67 5.25 -8.08
C ASN A 94 -17.71 5.60 -7.00
N ALA A 95 -18.24 4.60 -6.30
CA ALA A 95 -19.14 4.78 -5.16
C ALA A 95 -18.62 5.77 -4.09
N HIS A 96 -17.30 5.90 -3.92
CA HIS A 96 -16.66 6.86 -3.03
C HIS A 96 -16.83 8.32 -3.48
N ALA A 97 -16.88 8.57 -4.79
CA ALA A 97 -16.90 9.92 -5.34
C ALA A 97 -18.18 10.68 -4.94
N GLY A 98 -18.05 11.96 -4.64
CA GLY A 98 -19.16 12.86 -4.32
C GLY A 98 -18.71 14.04 -3.47
N GLU A 99 -19.60 15.01 -3.29
CA GLU A 99 -19.26 16.27 -2.61
C GLU A 99 -19.72 16.29 -1.15
N GLY A 100 -19.02 17.05 -0.31
CA GLY A 100 -19.30 17.22 1.11
C GLY A 100 -18.35 16.45 2.04
N GLN A 101 -18.27 16.88 3.30
CA GLN A 101 -17.30 16.37 4.28
C GLN A 101 -17.45 14.86 4.56
N ALA A 102 -18.66 14.30 4.43
CA ALA A 102 -18.92 12.89 4.65
C ALA A 102 -18.22 11.94 3.66
N ARG A 103 -17.80 12.44 2.49
CA ARG A 103 -17.10 11.67 1.44
C ARG A 103 -15.64 12.07 1.27
N GLY A 104 -15.01 12.58 2.33
CA GLY A 104 -13.59 12.98 2.35
C GLY A 104 -12.61 11.86 1.94
N HIS A 105 -11.35 12.03 2.31
CA HIS A 105 -10.23 11.30 1.71
C HIS A 105 -9.50 10.42 2.73
N PHE A 106 -8.75 9.44 2.21
CA PHE A 106 -7.93 8.50 2.97
C PHE A 106 -8.74 7.73 4.01
N TYR A 107 -9.59 6.82 3.52
CA TYR A 107 -10.51 6.07 4.37
C TYR A 107 -9.80 5.18 5.39
N CYS A 108 -10.23 5.31 6.64
CA CYS A 108 -9.76 4.53 7.76
C CYS A 108 -10.64 3.30 7.98
N ARG A 109 -10.00 2.15 8.21
CA ARG A 109 -10.59 0.97 8.81
C ARG A 109 -9.80 0.54 10.04
N ARG A 110 -10.42 -0.21 10.95
CA ARG A 110 -9.69 -0.84 12.06
C ARG A 110 -10.08 -2.30 12.30
N SER A 111 -9.17 -3.06 12.88
CA SER A 111 -9.36 -4.47 13.25
C SER A 111 -8.53 -4.85 14.48
N LYS A 112 -8.93 -5.85 15.26
CA LYS A 112 -8.04 -6.49 16.26
C LYS A 112 -7.51 -7.84 15.81
N ASP A 113 -8.10 -8.44 14.79
CA ASP A 113 -7.82 -9.81 14.36
C ASP A 113 -7.30 -9.91 12.92
N LEU A 114 -7.17 -8.77 12.22
CA LEU A 114 -6.77 -8.65 10.80
C LEU A 114 -7.75 -9.28 9.80
N ILE A 115 -8.92 -9.75 10.27
CA ILE A 115 -9.91 -10.48 9.47
C ILE A 115 -11.20 -9.67 9.35
N ASN A 116 -11.66 -9.12 10.48
CA ASN A 116 -12.87 -8.32 10.57
C ASN A 116 -12.47 -6.85 10.70
N TRP A 117 -12.74 -6.09 9.66
CA TRP A 117 -12.43 -4.66 9.59
C TRP A 117 -13.69 -3.82 9.70
N GLU A 118 -13.69 -2.89 10.64
CA GLU A 118 -14.68 -1.84 10.78
C GLU A 118 -14.28 -0.66 9.88
N PHE A 119 -15.19 -0.23 8.99
CA PHE A 119 -15.02 1.03 8.26
C PHE A 119 -15.35 2.21 9.18
N MET A 120 -14.39 3.12 9.36
CA MET A 120 -14.52 4.24 10.29
C MET A 120 -14.97 5.52 9.59
N GLY A 121 -14.37 5.84 8.44
CA GLY A 121 -14.64 7.07 7.70
C GLY A 121 -13.40 7.68 7.06
N PRO A 122 -13.53 8.82 6.38
CA PRO A 122 -12.39 9.59 5.87
C PRO A 122 -11.59 10.23 7.00
N THR A 123 -10.31 10.51 6.76
CA THR A 123 -9.43 11.21 7.71
C THR A 123 -9.03 12.62 7.26
N MET A 124 -9.48 13.03 6.07
CA MET A 124 -9.24 14.36 5.52
C MET A 124 -10.50 14.88 4.83
N HIS A 125 -10.87 16.13 5.09
CA HIS A 125 -12.08 16.74 4.55
C HIS A 125 -11.73 17.90 3.61
N GLY A 126 -11.44 17.56 2.34
CA GLY A 126 -11.10 18.53 1.31
C GLY A 126 -9.62 18.62 0.97
N VAL A 127 -9.32 19.41 -0.06
CA VAL A 127 -7.95 19.64 -0.54
C VAL A 127 -7.22 20.57 0.45
N PRO A 128 -6.06 20.16 1.01
CA PRO A 128 -5.30 21.02 1.92
C PRO A 128 -4.95 22.39 1.31
N VAL A 129 -5.18 23.47 2.08
CA VAL A 129 -5.04 24.86 1.62
C VAL A 129 -3.63 25.18 1.11
N TRP A 130 -2.62 24.55 1.70
CA TRP A 130 -1.22 24.77 1.31
C TRP A 130 -0.94 24.28 -0.12
N ILE A 131 -1.71 23.35 -0.68
CA ILE A 131 -1.47 22.79 -2.02
C ILE A 131 -1.60 23.89 -3.07
N LYS A 132 -2.68 24.67 -3.03
CA LYS A 132 -2.88 25.81 -3.94
C LYS A 132 -1.74 26.82 -3.83
N SER A 133 -1.31 27.11 -2.60
CA SER A 133 -0.24 28.06 -2.33
C SER A 133 1.09 27.57 -2.88
N LYS A 134 1.47 26.33 -2.58
CA LYS A 134 2.73 25.72 -3.03
C LYS A 134 2.76 25.51 -4.54
N LEU A 135 1.65 25.08 -5.15
CA LEU A 135 1.54 24.97 -6.60
C LEU A 135 1.82 26.32 -7.28
N ASN A 136 1.19 27.40 -6.80
CA ASN A 136 1.36 28.72 -7.40
C ASN A 136 2.76 29.32 -7.13
N GLU A 137 3.38 29.02 -5.99
CA GLU A 137 4.78 29.35 -5.73
C GLU A 137 5.71 28.71 -6.77
N ILE A 138 5.55 27.40 -7.01
CA ILE A 138 6.33 26.67 -8.00
C ILE A 138 6.07 27.22 -9.42
N ARG A 139 4.79 27.41 -9.79
CA ARG A 139 4.41 27.96 -11.10
C ARG A 139 5.02 29.34 -11.34
N LYS A 140 5.00 30.22 -10.33
CA LYS A 140 5.65 31.53 -10.41
C LYS A 140 7.16 31.39 -10.64
N ALA A 141 7.84 30.48 -9.93
CA ALA A 141 9.27 30.22 -10.13
C ALA A 141 9.59 29.62 -11.51
N MET A 142 8.61 28.94 -12.14
CA MET A 142 8.68 28.48 -13.54
C MET A 142 8.34 29.57 -14.57
N GLY A 143 7.97 30.78 -14.14
CA GLY A 143 7.52 31.87 -15.04
C GLY A 143 6.08 31.71 -15.55
N LEU A 144 5.27 30.88 -14.90
CA LEU A 144 3.88 30.62 -15.27
C LEU A 144 2.89 31.46 -14.45
N GLY A 145 1.71 31.67 -15.02
CA GLY A 145 0.57 32.25 -14.29
C GLY A 145 0.03 31.31 -13.21
N VAL A 146 -0.82 31.86 -12.34
CA VAL A 146 -1.53 31.07 -11.32
C VAL A 146 -2.32 29.92 -11.95
N SER A 147 -2.43 28.81 -11.23
CA SER A 147 -3.21 27.65 -11.67
C SER A 147 -4.68 28.02 -11.84
N SER A 148 -5.29 27.52 -12.91
CA SER A 148 -6.73 27.63 -13.18
C SER A 148 -7.55 26.50 -12.54
N VAL A 149 -6.91 25.59 -11.81
CA VAL A 149 -7.58 24.47 -11.13
C VAL A 149 -8.54 25.01 -10.07
N ASP A 150 -9.73 24.41 -10.03
CA ASP A 150 -10.74 24.73 -9.02
C ASP A 150 -10.57 23.90 -7.75
N PHE A 151 -9.84 24.44 -6.79
CA PHE A 151 -9.57 23.78 -5.51
C PHE A 151 -10.81 23.54 -4.62
N LEU A 152 -11.98 24.08 -4.98
CA LEU A 152 -13.23 23.80 -4.26
C LEU A 152 -13.90 22.50 -4.75
N HIS A 153 -13.64 22.10 -6.00
CA HIS A 153 -14.16 20.86 -6.55
C HIS A 153 -13.13 19.76 -6.32
N GLN A 154 -13.20 19.05 -5.20
CA GLN A 154 -12.20 18.04 -4.81
C GLN A 154 -12.18 16.79 -5.71
N ASN A 155 -13.30 16.44 -6.37
CA ASN A 155 -13.44 15.20 -7.15
C ASN A 155 -12.58 15.12 -8.42
N GLN A 156 -11.94 16.22 -8.84
CA GLN A 156 -10.97 16.22 -9.94
C GLN A 156 -9.54 15.89 -9.48
N PHE A 157 -9.28 15.88 -8.18
CA PHE A 157 -7.98 15.53 -7.60
C PHE A 157 -7.95 14.02 -7.31
N GLY A 158 -6.75 13.43 -7.34
CA GLY A 158 -6.52 12.09 -6.81
C GLY A 158 -5.97 12.15 -5.40
N PHE A 159 -6.43 11.24 -4.53
CA PHE A 159 -5.96 11.07 -3.15
C PHE A 159 -5.44 9.65 -2.98
N TRP A 160 -4.13 9.47 -3.13
CA TRP A 160 -3.53 8.17 -3.43
C TRP A 160 -2.57 7.69 -2.33
N ALA A 161 -2.50 6.36 -2.21
CA ALA A 161 -1.47 5.55 -1.57
C ALA A 161 -0.85 6.18 -0.31
N PRO A 162 -1.64 6.43 0.75
CA PRO A 162 -1.09 6.95 1.98
C PRO A 162 -0.16 5.92 2.64
N CYS A 163 0.86 6.38 3.36
CA CYS A 163 1.67 5.53 4.23
C CYS A 163 1.59 6.02 5.67
N VAL A 164 1.04 5.18 6.55
CA VAL A 164 0.97 5.44 7.99
C VAL A 164 2.05 4.67 8.74
N ARG A 165 2.63 5.31 9.75
CA ARG A 165 3.51 4.67 10.74
C ARG A 165 3.23 5.21 12.13
N ARG A 166 3.45 4.36 13.12
CA ARG A 166 3.59 4.77 14.52
C ARG A 166 5.01 5.29 14.70
N ILE A 167 5.15 6.52 15.18
CA ILE A 167 6.44 7.18 15.41
C ILE A 167 6.89 6.99 16.86
N SER A 168 5.96 7.18 17.79
CA SER A 168 6.16 6.95 19.22
C SER A 168 4.82 6.63 19.86
N ASN A 169 4.80 6.45 21.18
CA ASN A 169 3.54 6.43 21.91
C ASN A 169 2.78 7.73 21.63
N ASN A 170 1.50 7.62 21.29
CA ASN A 170 0.62 8.76 21.00
C ASN A 170 1.12 9.68 19.86
N LEU A 171 1.90 9.17 18.90
CA LEU A 171 2.21 9.90 17.66
C LEU A 171 2.19 8.94 16.47
N TYR A 172 1.22 9.17 15.59
CA TYR A 172 1.05 8.51 14.32
C TYR A 172 1.23 9.53 13.22
N ARG A 173 1.94 9.15 12.17
CA ARG A 173 2.24 10.02 11.03
C ARG A 173 1.81 9.33 9.75
N MET A 174 1.07 10.05 8.93
CA MET A 174 0.65 9.61 7.60
C MET A 174 1.23 10.54 6.54
N TYR A 175 1.99 9.99 5.60
CA TYR A 175 2.34 10.66 4.36
C TYR A 175 1.27 10.36 3.34
N TYR A 176 0.70 11.40 2.73
CA TYR A 176 -0.44 11.28 1.83
C TYR A 176 -0.14 11.93 0.48
N VAL A 177 -0.79 11.47 -0.58
CA VAL A 177 -0.59 11.99 -1.94
C VAL A 177 -1.81 12.74 -2.43
N VAL A 178 -1.60 13.93 -3.00
CA VAL A 178 -2.63 14.63 -3.79
C VAL A 178 -2.13 14.88 -5.21
N THR A 179 -2.86 14.38 -6.20
CA THR A 179 -2.57 14.62 -7.63
C THR A 179 -3.34 15.82 -8.13
N ILE A 180 -2.66 16.71 -8.87
CA ILE A 180 -3.28 17.92 -9.40
C ILE A 180 -3.82 17.63 -10.80
N PRO A 181 -5.10 17.96 -11.08
CA PRO A 181 -5.68 17.76 -12.41
C PRO A 181 -5.03 18.65 -13.47
N GLY A 182 -5.11 18.20 -14.71
CA GLY A 182 -4.71 18.99 -15.88
C GLY A 182 -3.22 18.91 -16.19
N THR A 183 -2.72 19.97 -16.82
CA THR A 183 -1.37 20.05 -17.39
C THR A 183 -0.64 21.29 -16.87
N ILE A 184 0.69 21.28 -16.94
CA ILE A 184 1.54 22.36 -16.41
C ILE A 184 1.21 23.70 -17.10
N ASN A 185 1.06 23.72 -18.43
CA ASN A 185 0.81 24.95 -19.18
C ASN A 185 -0.09 24.73 -20.41
N GLY A 186 -1.18 23.98 -20.23
CA GLY A 186 -2.18 23.74 -21.27
C GLY A 186 -1.81 22.59 -22.22
N ALA A 187 -2.59 22.48 -23.30
CA ALA A 187 -2.46 21.38 -24.26
C ALA A 187 -1.03 21.26 -24.82
N GLY A 188 -0.55 20.03 -24.96
CA GLY A 188 0.81 19.74 -25.43
C GLY A 188 1.89 19.83 -24.35
N THR A 189 1.51 20.07 -23.09
CA THR A 189 2.44 20.03 -21.95
C THR A 189 2.17 18.85 -21.03
N TRP A 190 3.16 18.51 -20.20
CA TRP A 190 3.08 17.36 -19.31
C TRP A 190 2.01 17.55 -18.24
N SER A 191 1.61 16.46 -17.58
CA SER A 191 0.62 16.51 -16.51
C SER A 191 1.10 17.40 -15.37
N GLU A 192 0.16 18.05 -14.69
CA GLU A 192 0.51 18.81 -13.50
C GLU A 192 1.03 17.86 -12.41
N ARG A 193 1.83 18.42 -11.49
CA ARG A 193 2.54 17.64 -10.47
C ARG A 193 1.61 16.98 -9.45
N CYS A 194 2.15 16.02 -8.73
CA CYS A 194 1.60 15.50 -7.49
C CYS A 194 2.33 16.10 -6.30
N PHE A 195 1.71 16.00 -5.13
CA PHE A 195 2.32 16.40 -3.87
C PHE A 195 2.21 15.29 -2.84
N ILE A 196 3.31 15.02 -2.15
CA ILE A 196 3.29 14.31 -0.88
C ILE A 196 3.18 15.36 0.23
N GLY A 197 2.15 15.25 1.05
CA GLY A 197 1.97 15.97 2.31
C GLY A 197 2.16 15.04 3.50
N LEU A 198 2.08 15.58 4.72
CA LEU A 198 1.99 14.76 5.92
C LEU A 198 0.94 15.29 6.88
N MET A 199 0.30 14.37 7.59
CA MET A 199 -0.58 14.66 8.71
C MET A 199 -0.27 13.76 9.90
N GLU A 200 -0.67 14.21 11.09
CA GLU A 200 -0.36 13.53 12.34
C GLU A 200 -1.58 13.45 13.25
N THR A 201 -1.64 12.40 14.06
CA THR A 201 -2.61 12.28 15.14
C THR A 201 -1.96 11.63 16.36
N SER A 202 -2.49 11.91 17.55
CA SER A 202 -2.21 11.13 18.76
C SER A 202 -3.20 10.00 19.00
N ASN A 203 -4.33 9.98 18.28
CA ASN A 203 -5.45 9.06 18.49
C ASN A 203 -6.03 8.59 17.14
N PRO A 204 -5.53 7.49 16.56
CA PRO A 204 -6.03 6.98 15.28
C PRO A 204 -7.49 6.49 15.33
N ALA A 205 -8.05 6.29 16.53
CA ALA A 205 -9.46 5.94 16.71
C ALA A 205 -10.42 7.10 16.40
N ASP A 206 -9.92 8.34 16.40
CA ASP A 206 -10.67 9.53 16.06
C ASP A 206 -10.27 10.01 14.66
N ILE A 207 -11.15 9.77 13.68
CA ILE A 207 -10.89 10.09 12.28
C ILE A 207 -10.73 11.59 12.02
N ASP A 208 -11.30 12.44 12.88
CA ASP A 208 -11.24 13.90 12.76
C ASP A 208 -10.02 14.51 13.46
N SER A 209 -9.25 13.69 14.19
CA SER A 209 -8.07 14.15 14.96
C SER A 209 -6.80 14.31 14.12
N TRP A 210 -6.85 13.99 12.82
CA TRP A 210 -5.70 14.12 11.93
C TRP A 210 -5.43 15.59 11.59
N GLU A 211 -4.28 16.08 12.01
CA GLU A 211 -3.83 17.44 11.73
C GLU A 211 -2.88 17.46 10.54
N ASP A 212 -3.29 18.13 9.45
CA ASP A 212 -2.41 18.40 8.32
C ASP A 212 -1.22 19.27 8.74
N LYS A 213 -0.01 18.79 8.46
CA LYS A 213 1.25 19.49 8.71
C LYS A 213 1.90 20.00 7.42
N GLY A 214 1.24 19.87 6.27
CA GLY A 214 1.65 20.54 5.04
C GLY A 214 2.59 19.77 4.12
N PHE A 215 3.18 20.51 3.17
CA PHE A 215 4.08 20.02 2.12
C PHE A 215 5.26 19.19 2.62
N VAL A 216 5.61 18.13 1.89
CA VAL A 216 6.83 17.32 2.07
C VAL A 216 7.67 17.36 0.81
N VAL A 217 7.15 16.84 -0.31
CA VAL A 217 7.88 16.76 -1.58
C VAL A 217 6.90 16.78 -2.77
N THR A 218 7.42 17.15 -3.94
CA THR A 218 6.69 17.11 -5.22
C THR A 218 7.58 16.49 -6.30
N ASN A 219 7.03 16.23 -7.49
CA ASN A 219 7.78 15.68 -8.60
C ASN A 219 9.05 16.50 -8.89
N TYR A 220 10.14 15.81 -9.24
CA TYR A 220 11.41 16.42 -9.60
C TYR A 220 11.74 16.19 -11.08
N SER A 221 12.38 17.16 -11.74
CA SER A 221 12.83 17.07 -13.13
C SER A 221 14.29 17.48 -13.31
N ASP A 222 15.12 16.61 -13.89
CA ASP A 222 16.47 16.96 -14.35
C ASP A 222 16.47 17.60 -15.76
N ARG A 223 15.30 17.94 -16.30
CA ARG A 223 15.12 18.45 -17.67
C ARG A 223 14.87 19.96 -17.72
N GLU A 224 15.30 20.70 -16.69
CA GLU A 224 14.97 22.12 -16.54
C GLU A 224 13.46 22.35 -16.72
N LEU A 225 13.05 23.42 -17.40
CA LEU A 225 11.65 23.75 -17.70
C LEU A 225 11.11 23.14 -19.01
N ASN A 226 11.70 22.06 -19.51
CA ASN A 226 11.30 21.43 -20.78
C ASN A 226 10.05 20.53 -20.65
N PHE A 227 8.95 21.09 -20.16
CA PHE A 227 7.68 20.38 -19.93
C PHE A 227 6.74 20.35 -21.16
N ASN A 228 7.15 20.88 -22.31
CA ASN A 228 6.39 20.88 -23.56
C ASN A 228 6.41 19.49 -24.22
N VAL A 229 5.88 18.50 -23.50
CA VAL A 229 5.79 17.09 -23.87
C VAL A 229 4.37 16.63 -23.57
N SER A 230 3.71 15.97 -24.52
CA SER A 230 2.35 15.44 -24.31
C SER A 230 2.28 14.50 -23.11
N THR A 231 1.19 14.50 -22.36
CA THR A 231 0.93 13.56 -21.23
C THR A 231 0.98 12.09 -21.62
N THR A 232 0.88 11.80 -22.91
CA THR A 232 0.93 10.45 -23.49
C THR A 232 2.31 10.06 -24.04
N ASP A 233 3.28 10.97 -24.04
CA ASP A 233 4.65 10.68 -24.48
C ASP A 233 5.47 10.09 -23.32
N TYR A 234 5.15 8.84 -23.00
CA TYR A 234 5.77 8.09 -21.91
C TYR A 234 7.27 7.83 -22.11
N ALA A 235 7.77 7.91 -23.34
CA ALA A 235 9.21 7.77 -23.62
C ALA A 235 9.98 9.02 -23.18
N HIS A 236 9.32 10.19 -23.19
CA HIS A 236 9.93 11.47 -22.87
C HIS A 236 9.29 12.17 -21.66
N CYS A 237 8.74 11.41 -20.70
CA CYS A 237 8.19 11.94 -19.45
C CYS A 237 9.04 13.07 -18.85
N TYR A 238 8.39 14.18 -18.51
CA TYR A 238 9.08 15.36 -17.99
C TYR A 238 9.70 15.13 -16.60
N PHE A 239 8.98 14.48 -15.69
CA PHE A 239 9.49 14.21 -14.33
C PHE A 239 10.42 13.00 -14.28
N LYS A 240 11.50 13.11 -13.49
CA LYS A 240 12.41 12.03 -13.11
C LYS A 240 11.82 11.19 -11.98
N TYR A 241 11.47 11.85 -10.89
CA TYR A 241 10.81 11.21 -9.74
C TYR A 241 9.35 11.63 -9.71
N ASN A 242 8.47 10.63 -9.65
CA ASN A 242 7.06 10.84 -9.42
C ASN A 242 6.82 10.92 -7.92
N ALA A 243 6.27 12.03 -7.41
CA ALA A 243 6.08 12.20 -5.97
C ALA A 243 4.75 11.61 -5.50
N ILE A 244 4.65 10.29 -5.61
CA ILE A 244 3.55 9.47 -5.13
C ILE A 244 4.10 8.20 -4.45
N ASP A 245 3.21 7.40 -3.86
CA ASP A 245 3.49 6.11 -3.21
C ASP A 245 4.64 6.18 -2.17
N PRO A 246 4.50 7.02 -1.12
CA PRO A 246 5.47 7.05 -0.03
C PRO A 246 5.52 5.73 0.74
N SER A 247 6.70 5.40 1.26
CA SER A 247 6.90 4.46 2.36
C SER A 247 7.85 5.08 3.37
N LEU A 248 7.41 5.15 4.63
CA LEU A 248 8.20 5.66 5.74
C LEU A 248 8.86 4.49 6.48
N ILE A 249 10.16 4.59 6.73
CA ILE A 249 10.88 3.71 7.63
C ILE A 249 11.74 4.52 8.59
N ILE A 250 11.81 4.03 9.83
CA ILE A 250 12.70 4.53 10.88
C ILE A 250 13.80 3.47 11.03
N ASN A 251 15.05 3.86 10.82
CA ASN A 251 16.14 2.93 10.99
C ASN A 251 16.58 2.79 12.46
N GLU A 252 17.48 1.85 12.73
CA GLU A 252 18.01 1.57 14.07
C GLU A 252 18.72 2.76 14.73
N LYS A 253 19.12 3.78 13.95
CA LYS A 253 19.71 5.03 14.45
C LYS A 253 18.67 6.11 14.78
N GLY A 254 17.38 5.83 14.56
CA GLY A 254 16.29 6.80 14.71
C GLY A 254 16.18 7.79 13.54
N GLU A 255 16.88 7.57 12.43
CA GLU A 255 16.73 8.39 11.24
C GLU A 255 15.46 7.99 10.49
N HIS A 256 14.70 8.99 10.06
CA HIS A 256 13.49 8.79 9.28
C HIS A 256 13.80 8.91 7.80
N TRP A 257 13.27 7.99 7.00
CA TRP A 257 13.49 7.95 5.56
C TRP A 257 12.16 7.76 4.84
N LEU A 258 11.90 8.62 3.86
CA LEU A 258 10.78 8.51 2.93
C LEU A 258 11.29 7.94 1.61
N ILE A 259 10.87 6.73 1.31
CA ILE A 259 11.11 6.10 0.01
C ILE A 259 9.87 6.34 -0.83
N TYR A 260 10.01 6.83 -2.07
CA TYR A 260 8.84 7.15 -2.88
C TYR A 260 9.13 6.99 -4.37
N GLY A 261 8.07 6.81 -5.14
CA GLY A 261 8.14 6.78 -6.60
C GLY A 261 7.18 5.79 -7.23
N SER A 262 6.83 6.07 -8.47
CA SER A 262 5.92 5.26 -9.26
C SER A 262 6.16 5.54 -10.74
N TRP A 263 6.36 4.48 -11.52
CA TRP A 263 6.80 4.55 -12.91
C TRP A 263 8.04 5.42 -13.04
N HIS A 264 8.05 6.37 -13.97
CA HIS A 264 9.11 7.36 -14.14
C HIS A 264 10.49 6.72 -14.07
N SER A 265 11.49 7.36 -13.48
CA SER A 265 12.82 6.76 -13.37
C SER A 265 12.93 5.70 -12.26
N GLY A 266 11.90 5.48 -11.44
CA GLY A 266 11.94 4.58 -10.28
C GLY A 266 11.93 5.35 -8.96
N PHE A 267 12.65 4.85 -7.96
CA PHE A 267 12.50 5.27 -6.56
C PHE A 267 13.64 6.14 -6.05
N ALA A 268 13.29 7.08 -5.19
CA ALA A 268 14.21 7.93 -4.46
C ALA A 268 14.07 7.73 -2.94
N ALA A 269 15.18 7.77 -2.23
CA ALA A 269 15.27 7.77 -0.77
C ALA A 269 15.56 9.18 -0.26
N LEU A 270 14.61 9.77 0.47
CA LEU A 270 14.71 11.11 1.03
C LEU A 270 14.79 11.05 2.55
N GLN A 271 15.88 11.55 3.13
CA GLN A 271 16.00 11.65 4.58
C GLN A 271 15.10 12.75 5.13
N LEU A 272 14.46 12.47 6.25
CA LEU A 272 13.54 13.35 6.93
C LEU A 272 14.09 13.77 8.29
N ASP A 273 13.73 14.96 8.73
CA ASP A 273 13.88 15.36 10.13
C ASP A 273 12.88 14.56 11.00
N PRO A 274 13.35 13.78 11.98
CA PRO A 274 12.47 12.92 12.79
C PRO A 274 11.39 13.69 13.55
N SER A 275 11.72 14.90 14.04
CA SER A 275 10.86 15.71 14.88
C SER A 275 9.70 16.32 14.10
N THR A 276 9.94 16.75 12.87
CA THR A 276 8.94 17.44 12.03
C THR A 276 8.31 16.55 10.96
N GLY A 277 8.98 15.44 10.59
CA GLY A 277 8.59 14.60 9.45
C GLY A 277 8.83 15.25 8.08
N LYS A 278 9.51 16.40 8.01
CA LYS A 278 9.81 17.14 6.78
C LYS A 278 11.17 16.73 6.21
N PRO A 279 11.47 17.04 4.93
CA PRO A 279 12.81 16.82 4.38
C PRO A 279 13.87 17.44 5.29
N LEU A 280 14.94 16.69 5.56
CA LEU A 280 16.02 17.14 6.45
C LEU A 280 16.73 18.40 5.93
N HIS A 281 16.74 18.56 4.60
CA HIS A 281 17.33 19.70 3.90
C HIS A 281 16.30 20.39 3.01
N ALA A 282 16.49 21.68 2.76
CA ALA A 282 15.62 22.44 1.87
C ALA A 282 15.69 21.88 0.44
N LEU A 283 14.51 21.69 -0.20
CA LEU A 283 14.42 21.07 -1.52
C LEU A 283 14.95 21.94 -2.68
N GLY A 284 14.81 23.26 -2.58
CA GLY A 284 15.06 24.16 -3.71
C GLY A 284 13.96 24.07 -4.76
N ASN A 285 14.33 24.31 -6.03
CA ASN A 285 13.40 24.19 -7.14
C ASN A 285 13.17 22.72 -7.50
N PRO A 286 11.95 22.29 -7.89
CA PRO A 286 11.66 20.93 -8.36
C PRO A 286 12.17 20.64 -9.77
N TRP A 287 13.18 21.37 -10.23
CA TRP A 287 13.90 21.12 -11.46
C TRP A 287 15.36 21.56 -11.31
N GLY A 288 16.18 21.22 -12.30
CA GLY A 288 17.58 21.62 -12.34
C GLY A 288 18.46 20.56 -11.68
N LYS A 289 19.49 20.12 -12.40
CA LYS A 289 20.34 19.00 -12.00
C LYS A 289 20.99 19.22 -10.63
N GLU A 290 21.28 20.46 -10.29
CA GLU A 290 21.84 20.87 -9.00
C GLU A 290 20.92 20.59 -7.80
N ASN A 291 19.61 20.49 -8.02
CA ASN A 291 18.62 20.24 -6.96
C ASN A 291 18.32 18.75 -6.76
N GLU A 292 18.82 17.85 -7.62
CA GLU A 292 18.46 16.42 -7.58
C GLU A 292 18.64 15.77 -6.21
N ALA A 293 19.79 16.01 -5.59
CA ALA A 293 20.14 15.39 -4.31
C ALA A 293 19.15 15.77 -3.20
N SER A 294 18.55 16.96 -3.28
CA SER A 294 17.55 17.42 -2.31
C SER A 294 16.22 16.67 -2.44
N TYR A 295 15.92 16.09 -3.60
CA TYR A 295 14.74 15.25 -3.84
C TYR A 295 15.01 13.75 -3.55
N GLY A 296 16.14 13.44 -2.94
CA GLY A 296 16.49 12.10 -2.50
C GLY A 296 17.45 11.36 -3.43
N LYS A 297 18.07 10.32 -2.88
CA LYS A 297 19.01 9.46 -3.58
C LYS A 297 18.26 8.44 -4.42
N PHE A 298 18.60 8.30 -5.70
CA PHE A 298 18.12 7.19 -6.52
C PHE A 298 18.53 5.84 -5.92
N ILE A 299 17.58 4.93 -5.71
CA ILE A 299 17.87 3.60 -5.13
C ILE A 299 17.45 2.42 -6.02
N TYR A 300 16.53 2.61 -6.95
CA TYR A 300 15.98 1.49 -7.73
C TYR A 300 15.26 1.93 -9.01
N SER A 301 15.40 1.13 -10.07
CA SER A 301 14.57 1.18 -11.28
C SER A 301 14.51 -0.19 -11.94
N ARG A 302 13.34 -0.63 -12.41
CA ARG A 302 13.24 -1.86 -13.22
C ARG A 302 13.97 -1.73 -14.55
N LYS A 303 14.06 -0.53 -15.13
CA LYS A 303 14.74 -0.32 -16.42
C LYS A 303 15.55 0.96 -16.38
N MET A 304 16.87 0.80 -16.23
CA MET A 304 17.80 1.92 -16.24
C MET A 304 17.63 2.79 -17.50
N ASN A 305 17.73 4.11 -17.32
CA ASN A 305 17.55 5.13 -18.35
C ASN A 305 16.16 5.16 -19.01
N SER A 306 15.15 4.49 -18.43
CA SER A 306 13.76 4.62 -18.84
C SER A 306 12.97 5.45 -17.83
N ARG A 307 11.98 6.21 -18.32
CA ARG A 307 10.97 6.88 -17.49
C ARG A 307 9.59 6.21 -17.55
N TRP A 308 9.53 4.99 -18.05
CA TRP A 308 8.31 4.20 -18.16
C TRP A 308 8.61 2.73 -17.93
N GLN A 309 9.14 2.46 -16.75
CA GLN A 309 9.77 1.20 -16.39
C GLN A 309 8.81 0.18 -15.75
N ALA A 310 7.55 0.56 -15.49
CA ALA A 310 6.51 -0.32 -14.94
C ALA A 310 6.86 -0.93 -13.58
N SER A 311 7.31 -0.10 -12.64
CA SER A 311 7.28 -0.41 -11.21
C SER A 311 6.91 0.79 -10.35
N GLU A 312 6.28 0.53 -9.21
CA GLU A 312 5.72 1.51 -8.29
C GLU A 312 5.61 0.96 -6.86
N ALA A 313 5.03 1.75 -5.95
CA ALA A 313 4.71 1.32 -4.59
C ALA A 313 5.90 0.71 -3.82
N PRO A 314 6.99 1.47 -3.62
CA PRO A 314 8.05 0.98 -2.75
C PRO A 314 7.48 0.79 -1.34
N GLU A 315 7.62 -0.41 -0.78
CA GLU A 315 7.38 -0.64 0.65
C GLU A 315 8.66 -1.16 1.29
N VAL A 316 9.18 -0.43 2.30
CA VAL A 316 10.46 -0.75 2.93
C VAL A 316 10.27 -1.12 4.39
N ILE A 317 10.83 -2.28 4.75
CA ILE A 317 10.88 -2.79 6.12
C ILE A 317 12.30 -3.20 6.48
N TRP A 318 12.60 -3.22 7.78
CA TRP A 318 13.85 -3.77 8.33
C TRP A 318 13.59 -5.15 8.92
N HIS A 319 14.43 -6.12 8.60
CA HIS A 319 14.38 -7.46 9.19
C HIS A 319 15.78 -8.08 9.19
N ASP A 320 16.21 -8.62 10.33
CA ASP A 320 17.44 -9.42 10.50
C ASP A 320 18.68 -8.88 9.76
N GLY A 321 18.94 -7.58 9.89
CA GLY A 321 20.14 -6.91 9.34
C GLY A 321 20.01 -6.39 7.91
N TYR A 322 18.83 -6.46 7.30
CA TYR A 322 18.58 -5.96 5.95
C TYR A 322 17.34 -5.08 5.86
N TYR A 323 17.40 -4.08 4.99
CA TYR A 323 16.25 -3.39 4.43
C TYR A 323 15.70 -4.22 3.28
N TYR A 324 14.43 -4.59 3.33
CA TYR A 324 13.73 -5.22 2.22
C TYR A 324 12.89 -4.19 1.51
N LEU A 325 13.07 -4.08 0.20
CA LEU A 325 12.27 -3.22 -0.67
C LEU A 325 11.32 -4.12 -1.47
N PHE A 326 10.04 -4.07 -1.08
CA PHE A 326 8.94 -4.66 -1.84
C PHE A 326 8.56 -3.69 -2.96
N VAL A 327 8.32 -4.22 -4.15
CA VAL A 327 8.09 -3.43 -5.35
C VAL A 327 6.94 -4.02 -6.15
N ALA A 328 6.00 -3.17 -6.53
CA ALA A 328 4.93 -3.56 -7.43
C ALA A 328 5.37 -3.42 -8.90
N TYR A 329 5.13 -4.45 -9.71
CA TYR A 329 5.44 -4.47 -11.14
C TYR A 329 4.17 -4.46 -11.98
N ASP A 330 4.25 -3.80 -13.15
CA ASP A 330 3.22 -3.75 -14.19
C ASP A 330 1.93 -3.04 -13.77
N GLU A 331 0.89 -3.12 -14.61
CA GLU A 331 -0.37 -2.41 -14.40
C GLU A 331 -1.27 -3.11 -13.37
N LEU A 332 -2.00 -2.30 -12.62
CA LEU A 332 -2.74 -2.68 -11.41
C LEU A 332 -3.96 -3.60 -11.62
N SER A 333 -4.54 -3.65 -12.83
CA SER A 333 -5.84 -4.30 -13.06
C SER A 333 -5.72 -5.81 -13.18
N VAL A 334 -4.70 -6.31 -13.89
CA VAL A 334 -4.49 -7.74 -14.11
C VAL A 334 -3.03 -8.14 -13.89
N ALA A 335 -2.07 -7.46 -14.53
CA ALA A 335 -0.66 -7.88 -14.57
C ALA A 335 0.10 -7.75 -13.25
N TYR A 336 -0.48 -7.04 -12.28
CA TYR A 336 0.18 -6.62 -11.05
C TYR A 336 0.77 -7.76 -10.22
N ASN A 337 2.05 -7.62 -9.86
CA ASN A 337 2.82 -8.63 -9.13
C ASN A 337 3.86 -7.97 -8.21
N THR A 338 4.17 -8.61 -7.07
CA THR A 338 5.13 -8.07 -6.10
C THR A 338 6.50 -8.73 -6.24
N ARG A 339 7.57 -7.94 -6.24
CA ARG A 339 8.97 -8.37 -6.15
C ARG A 339 9.60 -7.91 -4.85
N VAL A 340 10.70 -8.56 -4.45
CA VAL A 340 11.47 -8.15 -3.28
C VAL A 340 12.95 -8.08 -3.58
N LEU A 341 13.59 -7.06 -3.01
CA LEU A 341 15.02 -6.79 -3.02
C LEU A 341 15.48 -6.62 -1.57
N ARG A 342 16.79 -6.71 -1.31
CA ARG A 342 17.34 -6.33 -0.01
C ARG A 342 18.67 -5.57 -0.08
N ALA A 343 18.94 -4.74 0.91
CA ALA A 343 20.19 -4.01 1.10
C ALA A 343 20.58 -3.95 2.58
N SER A 344 21.86 -3.86 2.89
CA SER A 344 22.34 -3.61 4.26
C SER A 344 22.30 -2.12 4.65
N ASP A 345 22.14 -1.24 3.66
CA ASP A 345 22.00 0.21 3.82
C ASP A 345 20.74 0.65 3.06
N ILE A 346 19.94 1.53 3.66
CA ILE A 346 18.70 2.06 3.07
C ILE A 346 18.95 2.79 1.75
N ASN A 347 20.16 3.31 1.57
CA ASN A 347 20.59 3.97 0.34
C ASN A 347 21.11 2.98 -0.72
N GLY A 348 20.95 1.68 -0.50
CA GLY A 348 21.43 0.61 -1.36
C GLY A 348 22.96 0.42 -1.34
N PRO A 349 23.51 -0.36 -2.29
CA PRO A 349 22.78 -0.98 -3.39
C PRO A 349 21.83 -2.10 -2.92
N TYR A 350 20.69 -2.19 -3.58
CA TYR A 350 19.69 -3.25 -3.40
C TYR A 350 19.97 -4.41 -4.36
N TYR A 351 19.97 -5.61 -3.80
CA TYR A 351 20.19 -6.86 -4.53
C TYR A 351 18.93 -7.71 -4.56
N ASP A 352 18.75 -8.44 -5.64
CA ASP A 352 17.76 -9.52 -5.71
C ASP A 352 18.32 -10.82 -5.09
N ILE A 353 17.48 -11.86 -4.97
CA ILE A 353 17.89 -13.15 -4.40
C ILE A 353 18.97 -13.88 -5.20
N THR A 354 19.13 -13.55 -6.48
CA THR A 354 20.17 -14.12 -7.35
C THR A 354 21.52 -13.45 -7.16
N GLY A 355 21.58 -12.41 -6.32
CA GLY A 355 22.79 -11.61 -6.06
C GLY A 355 23.02 -10.50 -7.09
N LYS A 356 22.02 -10.19 -7.93
CA LYS A 356 22.13 -9.14 -8.93
C LYS A 356 21.93 -7.77 -8.29
N ASP A 357 22.85 -6.84 -8.54
CA ASP A 357 22.69 -5.43 -8.15
C ASP A 357 21.61 -4.77 -9.02
N MET A 358 20.47 -4.48 -8.40
CA MET A 358 19.31 -3.90 -9.04
C MET A 358 19.29 -2.38 -8.98
N THR A 359 20.04 -1.77 -8.05
CA THR A 359 20.24 -0.32 -8.00
C THR A 359 21.00 0.16 -9.23
N SER A 360 22.08 -0.53 -9.60
CA SER A 360 22.93 -0.10 -10.72
C SER A 360 22.47 -0.61 -12.07
N ASN A 361 21.89 -1.82 -12.13
CA ASN A 361 21.62 -2.50 -13.41
C ASN A 361 20.12 -2.63 -13.74
N GLY A 362 19.22 -2.48 -12.77
CA GLY A 362 17.80 -2.77 -12.94
C GLY A 362 17.53 -4.17 -13.49
N GLY A 363 16.40 -4.33 -14.18
CA GLY A 363 15.87 -5.57 -14.75
C GLY A 363 14.73 -6.16 -13.93
N ASP A 364 14.31 -7.37 -14.28
CA ASP A 364 13.33 -8.10 -13.47
C ASP A 364 13.97 -8.60 -12.17
N ALA A 365 13.38 -8.23 -11.03
CA ALA A 365 13.81 -8.63 -9.70
C ALA A 365 13.18 -9.96 -9.29
N PHE A 366 13.87 -10.67 -8.40
CA PHE A 366 13.42 -11.91 -7.78
C PHE A 366 13.69 -11.89 -6.27
N PRO A 367 12.86 -12.56 -5.44
CA PRO A 367 11.77 -13.47 -5.84
C PRO A 367 10.50 -12.74 -6.28
N ILE A 368 9.60 -13.48 -6.92
CA ILE A 368 8.20 -13.07 -7.15
C ILE A 368 7.41 -13.46 -5.90
N ILE A 369 6.90 -12.51 -5.16
CA ILE A 369 6.18 -12.78 -3.91
C ILE A 369 4.70 -13.07 -4.16
N THR A 370 4.09 -12.34 -5.09
CA THR A 370 2.72 -12.55 -5.56
C THR A 370 2.67 -12.36 -7.06
N HIS A 371 1.80 -13.11 -7.73
CA HIS A 371 1.49 -12.99 -9.16
C HIS A 371 0.05 -13.47 -9.37
N PRO A 372 -0.66 -13.05 -10.43
CA PRO A 372 -1.96 -13.62 -10.76
C PRO A 372 -1.95 -15.15 -10.72
N TYR A 373 -2.93 -15.75 -10.05
CA TYR A 373 -2.96 -17.19 -9.78
C TYR A 373 -4.39 -17.72 -9.66
N LYS A 374 -4.55 -19.05 -9.74
CA LYS A 374 -5.79 -19.74 -9.35
C LYS A 374 -5.55 -21.18 -8.88
N PHE A 375 -6.28 -21.60 -7.84
CA PHE A 375 -6.32 -22.99 -7.37
C PHE A 375 -7.50 -23.74 -7.98
N GLY A 376 -7.24 -24.90 -8.59
CA GLY A 376 -8.26 -25.72 -9.24
C GLY A 376 -9.08 -24.93 -10.27
N ASP A 377 -10.41 -25.08 -10.17
CA ASP A 377 -11.39 -24.40 -11.02
C ASP A 377 -11.91 -23.08 -10.41
N ASP A 378 -11.34 -22.63 -9.28
CA ASP A 378 -11.71 -21.34 -8.69
C ASP A 378 -11.33 -20.17 -9.61
N HIS A 379 -11.98 -19.03 -9.40
CA HIS A 379 -11.68 -17.82 -10.16
C HIS A 379 -10.26 -17.32 -9.90
N GLY A 380 -9.72 -17.53 -8.71
CA GLY A 380 -8.42 -17.02 -8.30
C GLY A 380 -8.36 -15.48 -8.33
N TRP A 381 -7.15 -14.93 -8.31
CA TRP A 381 -6.95 -13.50 -8.14
C TRP A 381 -5.99 -12.95 -9.19
N VAL A 382 -6.23 -11.72 -9.59
CA VAL A 382 -5.36 -10.91 -10.46
C VAL A 382 -5.08 -9.56 -9.77
N GLY A 383 -4.18 -8.74 -10.30
CA GLY A 383 -3.99 -7.39 -9.77
C GLY A 383 -3.52 -7.34 -8.31
N ILE A 384 -2.57 -8.21 -7.92
CA ILE A 384 -2.16 -8.46 -6.52
C ILE A 384 -0.79 -7.83 -6.24
N SER A 385 -0.76 -6.55 -5.87
CA SER A 385 0.44 -5.84 -5.40
C SER A 385 0.04 -4.49 -4.77
N HIS A 386 0.96 -3.53 -4.67
CA HIS A 386 0.87 -2.34 -3.81
C HIS A 386 0.67 -2.75 -2.36
N CYS A 387 1.73 -3.27 -1.75
CA CYS A 387 1.61 -3.86 -0.43
C CYS A 387 2.01 -2.91 0.69
N ALA A 388 1.36 -3.09 1.84
CA ALA A 388 1.97 -2.82 3.13
C ALA A 388 2.54 -4.10 3.72
N VAL A 389 3.68 -3.97 4.40
CA VAL A 389 4.32 -5.06 5.13
C VAL A 389 4.59 -4.62 6.56
N PHE A 390 4.17 -5.42 7.53
CA PHE A 390 4.34 -5.10 8.95
C PHE A 390 4.37 -6.38 9.79
N ASP A 391 4.85 -6.26 11.02
CA ASP A 391 4.77 -7.30 12.04
C ASP A 391 3.89 -6.88 13.23
N ASP A 392 3.50 -7.85 14.05
CA ASP A 392 2.68 -7.62 15.26
C ASP A 392 3.49 -7.44 16.55
N GLY A 393 4.81 -7.33 16.47
CA GLY A 393 5.74 -7.31 17.60
C GLY A 393 5.91 -8.65 18.30
N LYS A 394 5.27 -9.72 17.82
CA LYS A 394 5.31 -11.09 18.38
C LYS A 394 5.95 -12.09 17.43
N GLY A 395 6.60 -11.59 16.38
CA GLY A 395 7.26 -12.39 15.35
C GLY A 395 6.34 -12.86 14.22
N ASN A 396 5.06 -12.43 14.18
CA ASN A 396 4.19 -12.68 13.04
C ASN A 396 4.29 -11.52 12.06
N TRP A 397 4.51 -11.84 10.78
CA TRP A 397 4.63 -10.86 9.71
C TRP A 397 3.46 -10.99 8.74
N PHE A 398 3.02 -9.86 8.20
CA PHE A 398 1.87 -9.77 7.33
C PHE A 398 2.19 -8.97 6.06
N TYR A 399 1.60 -9.43 4.98
CA TYR A 399 1.53 -8.77 3.69
C TYR A 399 0.08 -8.37 3.46
N VAL A 400 -0.17 -7.10 3.18
CA VAL A 400 -1.51 -6.59 2.89
C VAL A 400 -1.51 -5.88 1.56
N SER A 401 -2.39 -6.26 0.65
CA SER A 401 -2.52 -5.61 -0.66
C SER A 401 -3.97 -5.66 -1.14
N GLN A 402 -4.27 -4.94 -2.22
CA GLN A 402 -5.46 -5.29 -3.00
C GLN A 402 -5.27 -6.62 -3.74
N GLN A 403 -6.39 -7.23 -4.10
CA GLN A 403 -6.51 -8.28 -5.07
C GLN A 403 -7.83 -8.08 -5.83
N ARG A 404 -7.80 -8.37 -7.13
CA ARG A 404 -8.92 -8.12 -8.05
C ARG A 404 -9.46 -9.42 -8.61
N PHE A 405 -10.74 -9.42 -8.96
CA PHE A 405 -11.32 -10.54 -9.69
C PHE A 405 -10.77 -10.60 -11.12
N PRO A 406 -10.67 -11.78 -11.74
CA PRO A 406 -10.35 -11.89 -13.15
C PRO A 406 -11.35 -11.11 -14.01
N GLU A 407 -10.93 -10.64 -15.18
CA GLU A 407 -11.82 -10.01 -16.16
C GLU A 407 -12.98 -10.94 -16.53
N ASN A 408 -14.17 -10.36 -16.73
CA ASN A 408 -15.40 -11.08 -17.09
C ASN A 408 -15.89 -12.11 -16.05
N TYR A 409 -15.46 -12.02 -14.79
CA TYR A 409 -15.96 -12.89 -13.73
C TYR A 409 -17.49 -12.76 -13.60
N LYS A 410 -18.19 -13.89 -13.68
CA LYS A 410 -19.67 -13.99 -13.73
C LYS A 410 -20.33 -13.08 -14.77
N GLY A 411 -19.66 -12.85 -15.91
CA GLY A 411 -20.18 -12.02 -17.00
C GLY A 411 -20.08 -10.51 -16.75
N ASN A 412 -19.46 -10.07 -15.65
CA ASN A 412 -19.17 -8.66 -15.42
C ASN A 412 -17.86 -8.26 -16.10
N ALA A 413 -17.94 -7.51 -17.20
CA ALA A 413 -16.77 -7.04 -17.96
C ALA A 413 -15.79 -6.18 -17.15
N ASN A 414 -16.26 -5.57 -16.04
CA ASN A 414 -15.46 -4.71 -15.17
C ASN A 414 -15.12 -5.38 -13.82
N SER A 415 -15.21 -6.71 -13.72
CA SER A 415 -14.93 -7.42 -12.47
C SER A 415 -13.50 -7.19 -11.96
N ASN A 416 -12.52 -6.93 -12.83
CA ASN A 416 -11.17 -6.55 -12.43
C ASN A 416 -11.06 -5.14 -11.81
N ALA A 417 -12.17 -4.39 -11.70
CA ALA A 417 -12.26 -3.17 -10.88
C ALA A 417 -12.83 -3.44 -9.47
N LEU A 418 -13.26 -4.68 -9.17
CA LEU A 418 -13.59 -5.08 -7.81
C LEU A 418 -12.31 -5.35 -7.05
N MET A 419 -12.02 -4.54 -6.03
CA MET A 419 -10.80 -4.58 -5.24
C MET A 419 -11.14 -5.08 -3.83
N VAL A 420 -10.65 -6.27 -3.51
CA VAL A 420 -10.76 -6.89 -2.19
C VAL A 420 -9.41 -6.75 -1.52
N GLY A 421 -9.37 -6.26 -0.29
CA GLY A 421 -8.15 -6.29 0.53
C GLY A 421 -7.81 -7.72 0.90
N GLY A 422 -6.56 -8.12 0.68
CA GLY A 422 -6.01 -9.41 1.05
C GLY A 422 -4.92 -9.24 2.10
N VAL A 423 -5.15 -9.75 3.32
CA VAL A 423 -4.11 -9.94 4.33
C VAL A 423 -3.56 -11.36 4.17
N ARG A 424 -2.24 -11.54 4.19
CA ARG A 424 -1.56 -12.84 4.08
C ARG A 424 -0.41 -12.89 5.07
N SER A 425 -0.08 -14.07 5.58
CA SER A 425 1.09 -14.22 6.44
C SER A 425 2.37 -14.22 5.60
N ILE A 426 3.46 -13.70 6.17
CA ILE A 426 4.82 -13.85 5.64
C ILE A 426 5.57 -14.88 6.49
N ILE A 427 6.35 -15.73 5.82
CA ILE A 427 7.36 -16.59 6.43
C ILE A 427 8.74 -16.15 5.92
N TRP A 428 9.70 -16.10 6.83
CA TRP A 428 11.09 -15.85 6.49
C TRP A 428 11.83 -17.18 6.31
N THR A 429 12.54 -17.33 5.18
CA THR A 429 13.40 -18.49 4.94
C THR A 429 14.62 -18.46 5.84
N GLU A 430 15.31 -19.60 6.01
CA GLU A 430 16.62 -19.65 6.70
C GLU A 430 17.68 -18.73 6.06
N SER A 431 17.55 -18.40 4.77
CA SER A 431 18.41 -17.45 4.05
C SER A 431 17.98 -15.99 4.19
N GLY A 432 16.93 -15.72 4.96
CA GLY A 432 16.39 -14.39 5.22
C GLY A 432 15.69 -13.79 4.01
N TRP A 433 14.86 -14.55 3.28
CA TRP A 433 13.98 -14.01 2.24
C TRP A 433 12.53 -14.23 2.61
N PRO A 434 11.63 -13.26 2.33
CA PRO A 434 10.23 -13.39 2.67
C PRO A 434 9.49 -14.29 1.66
N LEU A 435 8.51 -15.02 2.16
CA LEU A 435 7.52 -15.78 1.39
C LEU A 435 6.15 -15.40 1.87
N VAL A 436 5.30 -14.92 0.96
CA VAL A 436 3.87 -14.71 1.24
C VAL A 436 3.14 -16.03 1.05
N LEU A 437 2.23 -16.35 1.98
CA LEU A 437 1.44 -17.57 1.92
C LEU A 437 0.28 -17.50 0.91
N PRO A 438 -0.11 -18.66 0.34
CA PRO A 438 -1.08 -18.75 -0.75
C PRO A 438 -2.52 -18.42 -0.35
N GLU A 439 -2.90 -18.51 0.93
CA GLU A 439 -4.26 -18.18 1.36
C GLU A 439 -4.30 -16.83 2.08
N ARG A 440 -5.49 -16.23 2.10
CA ARG A 440 -5.72 -15.05 2.95
C ARG A 440 -5.72 -15.47 4.41
N TYR A 441 -5.14 -14.61 5.25
CA TYR A 441 -5.08 -14.79 6.68
C TYR A 441 -6.48 -14.89 7.28
N ALA A 442 -6.69 -15.94 8.07
CA ALA A 442 -7.96 -16.23 8.73
C ALA A 442 -7.78 -16.58 10.22
N GLY A 443 -6.60 -16.29 10.81
CA GLY A 443 -6.34 -16.55 12.22
C GLY A 443 -6.38 -18.04 12.61
N ILE A 444 -6.10 -18.93 11.65
CA ILE A 444 -6.13 -20.38 11.90
C ILE A 444 -5.03 -20.76 12.89
N SER A 445 -5.42 -21.45 13.95
CA SER A 445 -4.50 -21.93 14.98
C SER A 445 -3.48 -22.90 14.40
N GLN A 446 -2.19 -22.63 14.63
CA GLN A 446 -1.09 -23.46 14.16
C GLN A 446 -0.90 -24.71 15.02
N LYS A 447 -1.85 -25.64 14.96
CA LYS A 447 -1.69 -26.99 15.55
C LYS A 447 -0.55 -27.73 14.85
N THR A 448 0.19 -28.56 15.60
CA THR A 448 1.26 -29.41 15.07
C THR A 448 0.79 -30.15 13.82
N ILE A 449 1.64 -30.16 12.78
CA ILE A 449 1.40 -30.89 11.54
C ILE A 449 2.04 -32.27 11.69
N ALA A 450 1.24 -33.33 11.56
CA ALA A 450 1.76 -34.69 11.50
C ALA A 450 2.15 -35.05 10.07
N GLU A 451 3.22 -35.85 9.91
CA GLU A 451 3.67 -36.32 8.59
C GLU A 451 2.55 -37.04 7.81
N SER A 452 1.70 -37.80 8.51
CA SER A 452 0.56 -38.50 7.90
C SER A 452 -0.44 -37.57 7.23
N GLU A 453 -0.55 -36.30 7.66
CA GLU A 453 -1.42 -35.29 7.03
C GLU A 453 -0.85 -34.77 5.71
N LEU A 454 0.46 -34.95 5.47
CA LEU A 454 1.10 -34.51 4.23
C LEU A 454 0.87 -35.49 3.07
N ILE A 455 0.58 -36.76 3.37
CA ILE A 455 0.36 -37.79 2.37
C ILE A 455 -0.94 -37.52 1.59
N GLY A 456 -0.92 -37.79 0.28
CA GLY A 456 -2.08 -37.67 -0.60
C GLY A 456 -1.99 -36.48 -1.55
N ASP A 457 -3.16 -36.01 -1.99
CA ASP A 457 -3.26 -35.02 -3.07
C ASP A 457 -2.96 -33.59 -2.60
N TRP A 458 -2.23 -32.88 -3.45
CA TRP A 458 -1.89 -31.47 -3.33
C TRP A 458 -2.14 -30.75 -4.65
N GLN A 459 -2.54 -29.49 -4.54
CA GLN A 459 -2.41 -28.50 -5.59
C GLN A 459 -1.07 -27.80 -5.44
N HIS A 460 -0.39 -27.55 -6.55
CA HIS A 460 0.91 -26.88 -6.62
C HIS A 460 0.87 -25.78 -7.67
N ILE A 461 1.39 -24.58 -7.37
CA ILE A 461 1.52 -23.46 -8.29
C ILE A 461 2.99 -23.06 -8.42
N ASN A 462 3.44 -22.91 -9.66
CA ASN A 462 4.69 -22.23 -10.00
C ASN A 462 4.39 -20.76 -10.25
N LEU A 463 4.57 -19.88 -9.26
CA LEU A 463 4.44 -18.44 -9.48
C LEU A 463 5.63 -17.95 -10.30
N SER A 464 5.36 -17.66 -11.56
CA SER A 464 6.34 -17.28 -12.55
C SER A 464 5.83 -16.09 -13.36
N TYR A 465 6.73 -15.23 -13.82
CA TYR A 465 6.28 -14.00 -14.45
C TYR A 465 5.64 -14.25 -15.81
N HIS A 466 4.35 -13.93 -15.91
CA HIS A 466 3.58 -13.98 -17.14
C HIS A 466 2.57 -12.84 -17.18
N HIS A 467 2.87 -11.84 -18.00
CA HIS A 467 2.05 -10.64 -18.13
C HIS A 467 0.56 -10.98 -18.39
N LYS A 468 -0.31 -10.52 -17.49
CA LYS A 468 -1.77 -10.71 -17.51
C LYS A 468 -2.24 -12.16 -17.55
N ARG A 469 -1.47 -13.11 -17.02
CA ARG A 469 -1.86 -14.53 -16.98
C ARG A 469 -1.87 -15.06 -15.56
N GLN A 470 -2.97 -15.70 -15.18
CA GLN A 470 -3.01 -16.48 -13.95
C GLN A 470 -2.18 -17.75 -14.09
N ASP A 471 -1.32 -18.03 -13.11
CA ASP A 471 -0.70 -19.34 -12.95
C ASP A 471 -1.69 -20.27 -12.24
N ALA A 472 -2.09 -21.33 -12.94
CA ALA A 472 -3.04 -22.30 -12.44
C ALA A 472 -2.34 -23.42 -11.68
N SER A 473 -2.98 -23.92 -10.63
CA SER A 473 -2.46 -25.07 -9.90
C SER A 473 -2.45 -26.34 -10.74
N ILE A 474 -1.40 -27.14 -10.58
CA ILE A 474 -1.28 -28.51 -11.08
C ILE A 474 -1.31 -29.50 -9.92
N SER A 475 -1.60 -30.77 -10.20
CA SER A 475 -1.63 -31.81 -9.16
C SER A 475 -0.23 -32.25 -8.74
N MET A 476 -0.12 -32.70 -7.50
CA MET A 476 1.02 -33.42 -6.93
C MET A 476 0.50 -34.42 -5.90
N ILE A 477 1.06 -35.63 -5.84
CA ILE A 477 0.68 -36.62 -4.84
C ILE A 477 1.91 -37.02 -4.02
N LEU A 478 1.88 -36.76 -2.71
CA LEU A 478 2.91 -37.24 -1.79
C LEU A 478 2.54 -38.65 -1.32
N GLY A 479 3.35 -39.65 -1.66
CA GLY A 479 3.14 -41.04 -1.25
C GLY A 479 3.75 -41.37 0.10
N ALA A 480 3.15 -42.32 0.81
CA ALA A 480 3.64 -42.83 2.11
C ALA A 480 5.04 -43.46 2.04
N ASN A 481 5.54 -43.77 0.84
CA ASN A 481 6.88 -44.27 0.59
C ASN A 481 7.95 -43.16 0.46
N HIS A 482 7.63 -41.94 0.91
CA HIS A 482 8.50 -40.76 0.82
C HIS A 482 8.88 -40.39 -0.62
N LYS A 483 8.01 -40.72 -1.58
CA LYS A 483 8.12 -40.31 -2.98
C LYS A 483 6.92 -39.50 -3.41
N VAL A 484 7.15 -38.56 -4.31
CA VAL A 484 6.08 -37.94 -5.10
C VAL A 484 5.62 -38.98 -6.12
N THR A 485 4.40 -39.50 -5.98
CA THR A 485 3.93 -40.63 -6.79
C THR A 485 3.33 -40.19 -8.12
N SER A 486 2.87 -38.95 -8.23
CA SER A 486 2.28 -38.38 -9.45
C SER A 486 2.34 -36.85 -9.44
N GLY A 487 2.20 -36.24 -10.62
CA GLY A 487 2.10 -34.80 -10.79
C GLY A 487 3.44 -34.06 -10.78
N TRP A 488 3.44 -32.83 -10.28
CA TRP A 488 4.65 -32.01 -10.18
C TRP A 488 5.73 -32.73 -9.38
N LYS A 489 6.94 -32.85 -9.94
CA LYS A 489 8.08 -33.59 -9.36
C LYS A 489 7.85 -35.11 -9.14
N ALA A 490 6.98 -35.76 -9.92
CA ALA A 490 6.83 -37.21 -9.87
C ALA A 490 8.17 -37.98 -9.92
N GLY A 491 8.30 -38.98 -9.05
CA GLY A 491 9.51 -39.80 -8.88
C GLY A 491 10.56 -39.23 -7.93
N LYS A 492 10.43 -37.96 -7.50
CA LYS A 492 11.35 -37.34 -6.54
C LYS A 492 11.04 -37.76 -5.11
N ASP A 493 12.07 -37.75 -4.28
CA ASP A 493 11.95 -38.01 -2.85
C ASP A 493 11.46 -36.78 -2.10
N TRP A 494 10.74 -37.01 -1.01
CA TRP A 494 10.36 -35.98 -0.06
C TRP A 494 10.64 -36.39 1.39
N SER A 495 10.86 -35.41 2.25
CA SER A 495 11.04 -35.60 3.70
C SER A 495 10.42 -34.45 4.48
N PHE A 496 10.05 -34.68 5.75
CA PHE A 496 9.44 -33.66 6.60
C PHE A 496 10.21 -33.45 7.91
N ASP A 497 10.61 -32.21 8.17
CA ASP A 497 11.11 -31.77 9.47
C ASP A 497 9.96 -31.14 10.27
N SER A 498 9.41 -31.91 11.21
CA SER A 498 8.29 -31.50 12.05
C SER A 498 8.67 -30.44 13.09
N SER A 499 9.97 -30.29 13.42
CA SER A 499 10.42 -29.27 14.36
C SER A 499 10.41 -27.87 13.75
N LYS A 500 10.64 -27.80 12.43
CA LYS A 500 10.63 -26.55 11.64
C LYS A 500 9.37 -26.35 10.82
N ASN A 501 8.51 -27.37 10.72
CA ASN A 501 7.42 -27.45 9.75
C ASN A 501 7.90 -27.23 8.32
N VAL A 502 8.98 -27.93 7.93
CA VAL A 502 9.57 -27.82 6.59
C VAL A 502 9.45 -29.15 5.86
N LEU A 503 8.72 -29.13 4.75
CA LEU A 503 8.72 -30.20 3.76
C LEU A 503 9.87 -29.97 2.79
N THR A 504 10.64 -30.99 2.47
CA THR A 504 11.68 -30.93 1.44
C THR A 504 11.29 -31.85 0.29
N ILE A 505 11.31 -31.35 -0.95
CA ILE A 505 11.08 -32.15 -2.17
C ILE A 505 12.17 -31.84 -3.18
N ASP A 506 12.93 -32.85 -3.60
CA ASP A 506 14.04 -32.68 -4.56
C ASP A 506 15.06 -31.59 -4.13
N ASN A 507 15.40 -31.58 -2.84
CA ASN A 507 16.33 -30.62 -2.20
C ASN A 507 15.85 -29.15 -2.17
N GLU A 508 14.56 -28.89 -2.39
CA GLU A 508 13.96 -27.57 -2.19
C GLU A 508 13.08 -27.60 -0.93
N SER A 509 13.14 -26.54 -0.13
CA SER A 509 12.44 -26.41 1.14
C SER A 509 11.13 -25.65 0.99
N PHE A 510 10.07 -26.20 1.58
CA PHE A 510 8.71 -25.69 1.56
C PHE A 510 8.22 -25.53 3.01
N TYR A 511 7.92 -24.30 3.39
CA TYR A 511 7.52 -23.93 4.75
C TYR A 511 6.01 -24.11 4.89
N LEU A 512 5.61 -25.02 5.78
CA LEU A 512 4.22 -25.42 5.97
C LEU A 512 3.51 -24.57 7.02
N ARG A 513 2.24 -24.28 6.78
CA ARG A 513 1.32 -23.64 7.74
C ARG A 513 -0.09 -24.20 7.59
N ARG A 514 -0.89 -24.06 8.65
CA ARG A 514 -2.33 -24.28 8.57
C ARG A 514 -3.01 -22.97 8.17
N GLU A 515 -3.81 -23.00 7.12
CA GLU A 515 -4.60 -21.85 6.68
C GLU A 515 -6.06 -22.27 6.41
N LEU A 516 -6.90 -21.31 6.04
CA LEU A 516 -8.26 -21.57 5.62
C LEU A 516 -8.25 -21.81 4.11
N ASP A 517 -8.86 -22.89 3.65
CA ASP A 517 -9.13 -23.10 2.22
C ASP A 517 -10.30 -22.20 1.81
N TRP A 518 -9.99 -21.08 1.14
CA TRP A 518 -10.99 -20.08 0.77
C TRP A 518 -11.88 -20.54 -0.39
N GLU A 519 -11.36 -21.44 -1.22
CA GLU A 519 -12.00 -22.06 -2.38
C GLU A 519 -12.91 -23.25 -2.01
N ALA A 520 -12.80 -23.77 -0.78
CA ALA A 520 -13.69 -24.82 -0.29
C ALA A 520 -15.08 -24.28 0.06
N ASN A 521 -16.12 -25.08 -0.23
CA ASN A 521 -17.50 -24.80 0.17
C ASN A 521 -18.14 -26.01 0.89
N PRO A 522 -18.38 -25.95 2.21
CA PRO A 522 -18.01 -24.85 3.12
C PRO A 522 -16.48 -24.72 3.29
N ARG A 523 -16.03 -23.52 3.66
CA ARG A 523 -14.62 -23.26 3.95
C ARG A 523 -14.15 -24.09 5.15
N LYS A 524 -12.97 -24.69 5.01
CA LYS A 524 -12.37 -25.60 5.99
C LYS A 524 -10.88 -25.32 6.16
N THR A 525 -10.31 -25.75 7.28
CA THR A 525 -8.86 -25.66 7.48
C THR A 525 -8.15 -26.55 6.46
N THR A 526 -6.97 -26.13 6.00
CA THR A 526 -6.06 -26.92 5.16
C THR A 526 -4.61 -26.70 5.58
N ILE A 527 -3.70 -27.47 4.98
CA ILE A 527 -2.25 -27.22 5.08
C ILE A 527 -1.79 -26.63 3.75
N VAL A 528 -1.04 -25.55 3.85
CA VAL A 528 -0.39 -24.90 2.71
C VAL A 528 1.12 -24.96 2.84
N TYR A 529 1.83 -24.74 1.74
CA TYR A 529 3.24 -24.40 1.78
C TYR A 529 3.58 -23.23 0.87
N ALA A 530 4.68 -22.55 1.20
CA ALA A 530 5.41 -21.68 0.29
C ALA A 530 6.89 -22.07 0.26
N GLY A 531 7.55 -21.92 -0.90
CA GLY A 531 8.97 -22.21 -1.08
C GLY A 531 9.55 -21.48 -2.29
N LEU A 532 10.84 -21.65 -2.53
CA LEU A 532 11.54 -21.08 -3.68
C LEU A 532 12.23 -22.17 -4.47
N SER A 533 12.32 -21.97 -5.78
CA SER A 533 13.21 -22.73 -6.63
C SER A 533 14.67 -22.56 -6.19
N LYS A 534 15.49 -23.57 -6.48
CA LYS A 534 16.92 -23.55 -6.17
C LYS A 534 17.68 -22.34 -6.72
N ASP A 535 17.21 -21.77 -7.84
CA ASP A 535 17.77 -20.56 -8.45
C ASP A 535 17.12 -19.25 -7.96
N GLY A 536 16.13 -19.33 -7.07
CA GLY A 536 15.41 -18.20 -6.48
C GLY A 536 14.43 -17.47 -7.41
N ARG A 537 14.24 -17.97 -8.64
CA ARG A 537 13.45 -17.26 -9.68
C ARG A 537 11.97 -17.60 -9.70
N THR A 538 11.58 -18.72 -9.09
CA THR A 538 10.19 -19.16 -9.00
C THR A 538 9.80 -19.32 -7.55
N THR A 539 8.65 -18.75 -7.19
CA THR A 539 8.03 -19.02 -5.90
C THR A 539 7.02 -20.13 -6.07
N TYR A 540 7.07 -21.09 -5.17
CA TYR A 540 6.17 -22.23 -5.17
C TYR A 540 5.14 -22.06 -4.09
N TRP A 541 3.88 -22.24 -4.46
CA TRP A 541 2.78 -22.38 -3.52
C TRP A 541 2.19 -23.77 -3.62
N GLY A 542 1.64 -24.26 -2.52
CA GLY A 542 0.82 -25.44 -2.56
C GLY A 542 -0.22 -25.48 -1.46
N LYS A 543 -1.27 -26.26 -1.72
CA LYS A 543 -2.39 -26.47 -0.84
C LYS A 543 -2.79 -27.94 -0.85
N LYS A 544 -2.97 -28.52 0.34
CA LYS A 544 -3.46 -29.89 0.50
C LYS A 544 -4.91 -29.96 0.02
N VAL A 545 -5.19 -30.91 -0.87
CA VAL A 545 -6.56 -31.22 -1.27
C VAL A 545 -7.13 -32.20 -0.25
N ASN A 546 -8.23 -31.79 0.42
CA ASN A 546 -8.95 -32.57 1.43
C ASN A 546 -8.08 -33.03 2.63
N LEU A 547 -8.23 -32.34 3.77
CA LEU A 547 -7.87 -32.88 5.09
C LEU A 547 -8.89 -33.92 5.57
#